data_AF-A0A7Y8I272-F1
#
_entry.id   AF-A0A7Y8I272-F1
#
_cell.length_a   1.000
_cell.length_b   1.000
_cell.length_c   1.000
_cell.angle_alpha   90.00
_cell.angle_beta   90.00
_cell.angle_gamma   90.00
#
_symmetry.space_group_name_H-M   'P 1'
#
loop_
_entity.id
_entity.type
_entity.pdbx_description
1 polymer ?
#
loop_
_entity_poly.entity_id
_entity_poly.type
_entity_poly.pdbx_seq_one_letter_code
_entity_poly.pdbx_strand_id
1 'polypeptide(L)'
;MDWLVLVMLLAAADSDRDGVADAVEQAILEQFRPQLLISAGECDGLPAEFRSGLKEPEVAARNGTLYARVSPFTARPGEWIEVHYYHLWGRDCGKRGHDLDAEQAAVLLERVHGEWLARYWWAAAHEETLCERSNAARASWLNAEKQGARLWISRGKHASFLSRQLCSWGCGGDSCENTLPAAPAKIVNLGEKGALAEGMEWVEAGSWPLRDKLGSAFTEEILARLDREEGSRIVGRDGAMYPIQAIALAGGEAADGLGTGKQHTGQALGTATEKTGSALRKAGRSVRGFLSGKK
;
A
#
# COMPACT_ATOMS: atom_id res chain seq x y z
N MET A 1 39.80 43.96 18.86
CA MET A 1 38.32 43.80 18.83
C MET A 1 38.04 42.75 17.79
N ASP A 2 38.23 41.48 18.16
CA ASP A 2 38.03 40.34 17.27
C ASP A 2 36.61 39.82 17.42
N TRP A 3 35.82 40.00 16.36
CA TRP A 3 34.54 39.34 16.19
C TRP A 3 34.81 37.89 15.79
N LEU A 4 34.81 37.00 16.78
CA LEU A 4 34.73 35.56 16.55
C LEU A 4 33.34 35.24 15.99
N VAL A 5 33.27 35.05 14.67
CA VAL A 5 32.09 34.50 13.99
C VAL A 5 31.99 33.02 14.37
N LEU A 6 31.17 32.73 15.37
CA LEU A 6 30.75 31.38 15.72
C LEU A 6 29.72 30.92 14.66
N VAL A 7 30.19 30.30 13.59
CA VAL A 7 29.32 29.55 12.66
C VAL A 7 28.87 28.29 13.41
N MET A 8 27.74 28.37 14.11
CA MET A 8 27.04 27.16 14.54
C MET A 8 26.52 26.45 13.29
N LEU A 9 27.18 25.35 12.92
CA LEU A 9 26.60 24.31 12.08
C LEU A 9 25.39 23.77 12.84
N LEU A 10 24.20 24.32 12.56
CA LEU A 10 22.94 23.67 12.92
C LEU A 10 22.91 22.35 12.16
N ALA A 11 23.21 21.24 12.85
CA ALA A 11 22.86 19.93 12.35
C ALA A 11 21.37 19.96 12.02
N ALA A 12 21.00 19.50 10.82
CA ALA A 12 19.60 19.38 10.47
C ALA A 12 18.90 18.51 11.54
N ALA A 13 17.70 18.94 11.96
CA ALA A 13 16.94 18.18 12.96
C ALA A 13 16.67 16.77 12.41
N ASP A 14 16.85 15.79 13.29
CA ASP A 14 16.49 14.38 13.13
C ASP A 14 15.70 14.06 14.40
N SER A 15 14.41 14.37 14.35
CA SER A 15 13.54 14.47 15.53
C SER A 15 13.26 13.11 16.16
N ASP A 16 13.21 12.06 15.36
CA ASP A 16 13.01 10.67 15.78
C ASP A 16 14.30 9.84 15.85
N ARG A 17 15.44 10.41 15.43
CA ARG A 17 16.81 9.86 15.58
C ARG A 17 17.03 8.58 14.81
N ASP A 18 16.40 8.47 13.65
CA ASP A 18 16.53 7.31 12.78
C ASP A 18 17.77 7.40 11.86
N GLY A 19 18.44 8.55 11.84
CA GLY A 19 19.62 8.82 11.02
C GLY A 19 19.30 9.53 9.70
N VAL A 20 18.05 9.90 9.46
CA VAL A 20 17.60 10.72 8.33
C VAL A 20 17.08 12.04 8.88
N ALA A 21 17.66 13.15 8.41
CA ALA A 21 17.18 14.47 8.86
C ALA A 21 15.75 14.75 8.36
N ASP A 22 14.91 15.36 9.20
CA ASP A 22 13.49 15.68 8.92
C ASP A 22 13.31 16.40 7.57
N ALA A 23 14.24 17.31 7.23
CA ALA A 23 14.21 18.05 5.97
C ALA A 23 14.48 17.15 4.74
N VAL A 24 15.33 16.12 4.90
CA VAL A 24 15.59 15.12 3.87
C VAL A 24 14.38 14.20 3.71
N GLU A 25 13.77 13.77 4.81
CA GLU A 25 12.53 12.99 4.77
C GLU A 25 11.44 13.76 4.00
N GLN A 26 11.17 15.00 4.38
CA GLN A 26 10.13 15.82 3.75
C GLN A 26 10.39 16.00 2.24
N ALA A 27 11.65 16.27 1.84
CA ALA A 27 12.02 16.39 0.43
C ALA A 27 11.80 15.07 -0.33
N ILE A 28 12.13 13.93 0.26
CA ILE A 28 11.90 12.59 -0.31
C ILE A 28 10.39 12.32 -0.47
N LEU A 29 9.60 12.61 0.57
CA LEU A 29 8.15 12.42 0.57
C LEU A 29 7.46 13.24 -0.53
N GLU A 30 7.93 14.46 -0.78
CA GLU A 30 7.42 15.32 -1.84
C GLU A 30 7.86 14.84 -3.23
N GLN A 31 9.15 14.52 -3.40
CA GLN A 31 9.71 14.08 -4.68
C GLN A 31 9.06 12.79 -5.16
N PHE A 32 8.92 11.81 -4.27
CA PHE A 32 8.44 10.47 -4.60
C PHE A 32 6.96 10.26 -4.28
N ARG A 33 6.19 11.33 -4.08
CA ARG A 33 4.76 11.23 -3.80
C ARG A 33 4.02 10.44 -4.89
N PRO A 34 3.37 9.31 -4.57
CA PRO A 34 2.61 8.56 -5.56
C PRO A 34 1.37 9.34 -6.03
N GLN A 35 1.03 9.20 -7.30
CA GLN A 35 -0.24 9.67 -7.85
C GLN A 35 -1.29 8.56 -7.74
N LEU A 36 -2.25 8.74 -6.85
CA LEU A 36 -3.37 7.81 -6.73
C LEU A 36 -4.37 8.01 -7.88
N LEU A 37 -4.74 6.92 -8.54
CA LEU A 37 -5.76 6.85 -9.57
C LEU A 37 -6.95 6.09 -8.99
N ILE A 38 -7.95 6.83 -8.54
CA ILE A 38 -9.09 6.31 -7.79
C ILE A 38 -10.26 6.08 -8.74
N SER A 39 -10.92 4.94 -8.61
CA SER A 39 -12.04 4.56 -9.47
C SER A 39 -13.22 5.52 -9.35
N ALA A 40 -13.83 5.90 -10.47
CA ALA A 40 -15.08 6.64 -10.43
C ALA A 40 -16.16 5.84 -9.67
N GLY A 41 -16.81 6.48 -8.70
CA GLY A 41 -17.78 5.83 -7.83
C GLY A 41 -17.15 5.03 -6.68
N GLU A 42 -15.91 5.34 -6.28
CA GLU A 42 -15.39 4.94 -4.97
C GLU A 42 -16.36 5.38 -3.87
N CYS A 43 -16.75 4.42 -3.02
CA CYS A 43 -17.78 4.57 -2.01
C CYS A 43 -17.33 5.45 -0.84
N ASP A 44 -16.05 5.38 -0.48
CA ASP A 44 -15.49 6.18 0.62
C ASP A 44 -14.84 7.47 0.09
N GLY A 45 -14.95 7.73 -1.22
CA GLY A 45 -14.50 8.94 -1.89
C GLY A 45 -12.99 8.98 -2.10
N LEU A 46 -12.27 9.52 -1.12
CA LEU A 46 -10.82 9.73 -1.15
C LEU A 46 -10.21 9.22 0.15
N PRO A 47 -8.89 8.93 0.16
CA PRO A 47 -8.17 8.67 1.40
C PRO A 47 -8.47 9.71 2.46
N ALA A 48 -8.71 9.22 3.66
CA ALA A 48 -9.15 9.96 4.81
C ALA A 48 -7.98 10.59 5.57
N GLU A 49 -8.18 11.82 6.02
CA GLU A 49 -7.43 12.41 7.11
C GLU A 49 -8.09 12.00 8.43
N PHE A 50 -7.27 11.63 9.41
CA PHE A 50 -7.64 11.24 10.77
C PHE A 50 -7.30 12.34 11.76
N ARG A 51 -8.12 12.49 12.80
CA ARG A 51 -7.92 13.48 13.85
C ARG A 51 -6.67 13.19 14.66
N SER A 52 -5.83 14.21 14.77
CA SER A 52 -4.62 14.21 15.60
C SER A 52 -4.94 14.15 17.10
N GLY A 53 -4.11 13.48 17.89
CA GLY A 53 -4.18 13.46 19.36
C GLY A 53 -5.23 12.52 19.94
N LEU A 54 -5.90 11.73 19.10
CA LEU A 54 -6.86 10.71 19.54
C LEU A 54 -6.20 9.34 19.59
N LYS A 55 -6.55 8.56 20.61
CA LYS A 55 -6.11 7.16 20.73
C LYS A 55 -6.87 6.21 19.80
N GLU A 56 -8.13 6.51 19.52
CA GLU A 56 -8.93 5.76 18.57
C GLU A 56 -9.01 6.55 17.25
N PRO A 57 -8.88 5.87 16.10
CA PRO A 57 -8.92 6.53 14.81
C PRO A 57 -10.30 7.13 14.52
N GLU A 58 -10.35 8.45 14.28
CA GLU A 58 -11.56 9.15 13.84
C GLU A 58 -11.28 9.92 12.54
N VAL A 59 -12.08 9.68 11.51
CA VAL A 59 -11.99 10.39 10.22
C VAL A 59 -12.36 11.86 10.41
N ALA A 60 -11.41 12.75 10.14
CA ALA A 60 -11.60 14.19 10.10
C ALA A 60 -12.15 14.65 8.73
N ALA A 61 -11.60 14.12 7.63
CA ALA A 61 -11.97 14.51 6.27
C ALA A 61 -11.65 13.40 5.25
N ARG A 62 -12.26 13.45 4.06
CA ARG A 62 -11.94 12.60 2.90
C ARG A 62 -11.34 13.46 1.81
N ASN A 63 -10.05 13.79 1.96
CA ASN A 63 -9.38 14.83 1.18
C ASN A 63 -8.17 14.32 0.40
N GLY A 64 -7.92 13.02 0.39
CA GLY A 64 -6.79 12.40 -0.29
C GLY A 64 -5.48 12.45 0.50
N THR A 65 -5.54 12.74 1.82
CA THR A 65 -4.36 12.75 2.68
C THR A 65 -3.62 11.42 2.58
N LEU A 66 -2.31 11.52 2.39
CA LEU A 66 -1.40 10.39 2.52
C LEU A 66 -0.71 10.48 3.87
N TYR A 67 -0.48 9.33 4.45
CA TYR A 67 0.42 9.17 5.58
C TYR A 67 1.68 8.50 5.07
N ALA A 68 2.83 8.83 5.63
CA ALA A 68 4.08 8.29 5.13
C ALA A 68 5.10 8.09 6.23
N ARG A 69 6.10 7.30 5.91
CA ARG A 69 7.23 7.00 6.78
C ARG A 69 8.47 6.83 5.92
N VAL A 70 9.61 7.36 6.38
CA VAL A 70 10.90 7.28 5.70
C VAL A 70 11.86 6.59 6.66
N SER A 71 12.49 5.50 6.24
CA SER A 71 13.40 4.76 7.12
C SER A 71 14.65 4.27 6.39
N PRO A 72 15.82 4.21 7.05
CA PRO A 72 17.01 3.62 6.46
C PRO A 72 16.81 2.15 6.10
N PHE A 73 17.28 1.75 4.92
CA PHE A 73 17.21 0.37 4.46
C PHE A 73 18.62 -0.26 4.45
N THR A 74 18.84 -1.28 5.29
CA THR A 74 20.19 -1.80 5.56
C THR A 74 20.48 -3.17 4.93
N ALA A 75 19.50 -3.79 4.26
CA ALA A 75 19.68 -5.10 3.62
C ALA A 75 20.48 -5.03 2.30
N ARG A 76 20.94 -3.84 1.90
CA ARG A 76 21.81 -3.63 0.72
C ARG A 76 23.00 -2.73 1.07
N PRO A 77 24.16 -2.91 0.42
CA PRO A 77 25.27 -1.98 0.55
C PRO A 77 24.95 -0.62 -0.08
N GLY A 78 25.43 0.46 0.53
CA GLY A 78 25.21 1.84 0.08
C GLY A 78 24.23 2.60 0.97
N GLU A 79 23.84 3.79 0.52
CA GLU A 79 22.83 4.62 1.18
C GLU A 79 21.47 4.32 0.55
N TRP A 80 20.62 3.58 1.30
CA TRP A 80 19.28 3.22 0.87
C TRP A 80 18.24 3.70 1.88
N ILE A 81 17.09 4.09 1.35
CA ILE A 81 15.93 4.50 2.13
C ILE A 81 14.71 3.75 1.60
N GLU A 82 13.91 3.21 2.51
CA GLU A 82 12.57 2.71 2.21
C GLU A 82 11.54 3.74 2.66
N VAL A 83 10.65 4.10 1.74
CA VAL A 83 9.55 5.02 2.01
C VAL A 83 8.24 4.27 1.88
N HIS A 84 7.43 4.28 2.93
CA HIS A 84 6.06 3.79 2.89
C HIS A 84 5.10 4.96 2.72
N TYR A 85 4.12 4.80 1.83
CA TYR A 85 2.96 5.66 1.69
C TYR A 85 1.72 4.86 2.03
N TYR A 86 0.99 5.31 3.03
CA TYR A 86 -0.29 4.76 3.46
C TYR A 86 -1.41 5.66 2.97
N HIS A 87 -2.40 5.06 2.33
CA HIS A 87 -3.66 5.71 2.06
C HIS A 87 -4.73 5.03 2.90
N LEU A 88 -5.26 5.80 3.84
CA LEU A 88 -6.12 5.33 4.91
C LEU A 88 -7.57 5.64 4.55
N TRP A 89 -8.51 4.80 4.91
CA TRP A 89 -9.92 4.97 4.57
C TRP A 89 -10.79 4.81 5.81
N GLY A 90 -11.91 5.51 5.83
CA GLY A 90 -12.91 5.35 6.89
C GLY A 90 -13.69 4.05 6.76
N ARG A 91 -13.74 3.45 5.56
CA ARG A 91 -14.52 2.25 5.29
C ARG A 91 -14.03 1.50 4.05
N ASP A 92 -13.78 0.19 4.15
CA ASP A 92 -13.82 -0.75 3.02
C ASP A 92 -15.29 -1.03 2.68
N CYS A 93 -15.73 -0.78 1.45
CA CYS A 93 -17.11 -1.09 1.01
C CYS A 93 -17.20 -2.22 -0.01
N GLY A 94 -16.19 -3.09 -0.08
CA GLY A 94 -16.29 -4.32 -0.84
C GLY A 94 -17.39 -5.23 -0.29
N LYS A 95 -17.58 -6.40 -0.90
CA LYS A 95 -18.65 -7.35 -0.54
C LYS A 95 -18.72 -7.73 0.95
N ARG A 96 -17.62 -7.55 1.68
CA ARG A 96 -17.49 -7.75 3.13
C ARG A 96 -16.92 -6.50 3.78
N GLY A 97 -17.55 -5.36 3.49
CA GLY A 97 -17.09 -4.09 3.98
C GLY A 97 -16.98 -4.03 5.50
N HIS A 98 -16.04 -3.24 5.97
CA HIS A 98 -15.78 -2.99 7.38
C HIS A 98 -15.37 -1.53 7.56
N ASP A 99 -15.51 -1.03 8.77
CA ASP A 99 -14.97 0.28 9.13
C ASP A 99 -13.44 0.19 9.18
N LEU A 100 -12.81 1.29 8.78
CA LEU A 100 -11.38 1.49 8.70
C LEU A 100 -10.68 0.53 7.74
N ASP A 101 -9.84 1.09 6.88
CA ASP A 101 -9.03 0.31 5.97
C ASP A 101 -7.70 1.01 5.76
N ALA A 102 -6.63 0.23 5.73
CA ALA A 102 -5.26 0.71 5.66
C ALA A 102 -4.56 -0.01 4.52
N GLU A 103 -4.24 0.75 3.49
CA GLU A 103 -3.57 0.23 2.31
C GLU A 103 -2.29 1.00 2.06
N GLN A 104 -1.32 0.35 1.41
CA GLN A 104 0.03 0.88 1.31
C GLN A 104 0.68 0.68 -0.06
N ALA A 105 1.62 1.55 -0.34
CA ALA A 105 2.66 1.36 -1.34
C ALA A 105 4.00 1.73 -0.72
N ALA A 106 5.08 1.14 -1.22
CA ALA A 106 6.42 1.47 -0.77
C ALA A 106 7.34 1.73 -1.96
N VAL A 107 8.39 2.51 -1.74
CA VAL A 107 9.45 2.74 -2.72
C VAL A 107 10.80 2.56 -2.04
N LEU A 108 11.69 1.84 -2.72
CA LEU A 108 13.06 1.66 -2.29
C LEU A 108 13.97 2.59 -3.10
N LEU A 109 14.62 3.51 -2.40
CA LEU A 109 15.46 4.57 -2.94
C LEU A 109 16.94 4.25 -2.70
N GLU A 110 17.76 4.53 -3.70
CA GLU A 110 19.22 4.49 -3.60
C GLU A 110 19.78 5.90 -3.80
N ARG A 111 20.76 6.28 -2.99
CA ARG A 111 21.51 7.51 -3.21
C ARG A 111 22.63 7.28 -4.21
N VAL A 112 22.59 7.99 -5.33
CA VAL A 112 23.57 7.87 -6.42
C VAL A 112 24.06 9.25 -6.82
N HIS A 113 25.38 9.46 -6.72
CA HIS A 113 26.01 10.76 -7.00
C HIS A 113 25.36 11.93 -6.24
N GLY A 114 24.88 11.68 -5.02
CA GLY A 114 24.23 12.67 -4.17
C GLY A 114 22.72 12.85 -4.39
N GLU A 115 22.14 12.24 -5.42
CA GLU A 115 20.70 12.28 -5.71
C GLU A 115 20.00 11.00 -5.23
N TRP A 116 18.78 11.13 -4.72
CA TRP A 116 17.92 9.98 -4.45
C TRP A 116 17.23 9.54 -5.73
N LEU A 117 17.33 8.24 -6.05
CA LEU A 117 16.67 7.61 -7.18
C LEU A 117 15.83 6.42 -6.69
N ALA A 118 14.58 6.35 -7.12
CA ALA A 118 13.78 5.16 -6.91
C ALA A 118 14.32 4.02 -7.75
N ARG A 119 14.52 2.86 -7.13
CA ARG A 119 14.93 1.61 -7.79
C ARG A 119 13.77 0.66 -7.94
N TYR A 120 12.95 0.54 -6.91
CA TYR A 120 11.82 -0.38 -6.89
C TYR A 120 10.61 0.27 -6.25
N TRP A 121 9.45 -0.13 -6.73
CA TRP A 121 8.16 0.22 -6.17
C TRP A 121 7.43 -1.07 -5.77
N TRP A 122 6.65 -0.97 -4.70
CA TRP A 122 5.77 -1.99 -4.16
C TRP A 122 4.37 -1.41 -4.01
N ALA A 123 3.36 -2.21 -4.30
CA ALA A 123 1.96 -1.88 -4.08
C ALA A 123 1.27 -3.06 -3.39
N ALA A 124 0.73 -2.81 -2.20
CA ALA A 124 -0.01 -3.81 -1.44
C ALA A 124 -1.39 -4.05 -2.04
N ALA A 125 -1.79 -5.32 -2.16
CA ALA A 125 -3.12 -5.67 -2.61
C ALA A 125 -3.57 -6.99 -1.98
N HIS A 126 -4.63 -6.95 -1.16
CA HIS A 126 -5.17 -8.13 -0.47
C HIS A 126 -4.15 -8.83 0.43
N GLU A 127 -3.33 -8.03 1.13
CA GLU A 127 -2.26 -8.53 1.99
C GLU A 127 -2.75 -9.54 3.03
N GLU A 128 -1.96 -10.58 3.26
CA GLU A 128 -2.23 -11.62 4.28
C GLU A 128 -3.55 -12.38 4.09
N THR A 129 -4.10 -12.34 2.87
CA THR A 129 -5.28 -13.11 2.50
C THR A 129 -4.94 -14.24 1.53
N LEU A 130 -5.86 -15.19 1.36
CA LEU A 130 -5.78 -16.22 0.30
C LEU A 130 -5.74 -15.63 -1.13
N CYS A 131 -5.99 -14.33 -1.24
CA CYS A 131 -6.08 -13.57 -2.47
C CYS A 131 -4.95 -12.56 -2.63
N GLU A 132 -3.83 -12.72 -1.92
CA GLU A 132 -2.64 -11.87 -2.02
C GLU A 132 -2.26 -11.56 -3.49
N ARG A 133 -2.23 -10.26 -3.82
CA ARG A 133 -1.93 -9.70 -5.15
C ARG A 133 -0.93 -8.55 -5.09
N SER A 134 -0.22 -8.38 -3.99
CA SER A 134 0.80 -7.35 -3.83
C SER A 134 1.91 -7.52 -4.85
N ASN A 135 2.26 -6.41 -5.49
CA ASN A 135 3.03 -6.39 -6.72
C ASN A 135 4.17 -5.38 -6.64
N ALA A 136 5.31 -5.72 -7.24
CA ALA A 136 6.53 -4.94 -7.20
C ALA A 136 7.11 -4.74 -8.59
N ALA A 137 7.71 -3.59 -8.87
CA ALA A 137 8.35 -3.34 -10.16
C ALA A 137 9.61 -2.50 -10.01
N ARG A 138 10.49 -2.57 -10.99
CA ARG A 138 11.57 -1.59 -11.15
C ARG A 138 10.98 -0.22 -11.46
N ALA A 139 11.52 0.82 -10.83
CA ALA A 139 11.05 2.19 -11.02
C ALA A 139 11.23 2.68 -12.46
N SER A 140 12.28 2.23 -13.17
CA SER A 140 12.51 2.53 -14.58
C SER A 140 11.37 2.06 -15.47
N TRP A 141 10.80 0.88 -15.18
CA TRP A 141 9.65 0.36 -15.93
C TRP A 141 8.39 1.20 -15.74
N LEU A 142 8.23 1.79 -14.55
CA LEU A 142 7.12 2.69 -14.22
C LEU A 142 7.34 4.12 -14.70
N ASN A 143 8.54 4.44 -15.24
CA ASN A 143 9.01 5.81 -15.45
C ASN A 143 8.92 6.66 -14.17
N ALA A 144 9.31 6.07 -13.04
CA ALA A 144 9.17 6.62 -11.69
C ALA A 144 10.50 6.64 -10.91
N GLU A 145 11.64 6.72 -11.60
CA GLU A 145 12.97 6.76 -10.97
C GLU A 145 13.26 8.08 -10.25
N LYS A 146 12.65 9.17 -10.72
CA LYS A 146 12.89 10.54 -10.22
C LYS A 146 11.64 11.22 -9.67
N GLN A 147 10.52 10.50 -9.64
CA GLN A 147 9.20 11.00 -9.25
C GLN A 147 8.36 9.86 -8.68
N GLY A 148 7.22 10.18 -8.08
CA GLY A 148 6.27 9.17 -7.61
C GLY A 148 5.65 8.31 -8.71
N ALA A 149 5.38 7.04 -8.40
CA ALA A 149 4.66 6.13 -9.29
C ALA A 149 3.17 6.46 -9.35
N ARG A 150 2.52 5.98 -10.42
CA ARG A 150 1.06 5.98 -10.53
C ARG A 150 0.52 4.71 -9.90
N LEU A 151 -0.44 4.84 -8.99
CA LEU A 151 -1.06 3.72 -8.28
C LEU A 151 -2.53 3.63 -8.66
N TRP A 152 -2.98 2.47 -9.10
CA TRP A 152 -4.39 2.20 -9.37
C TRP A 152 -5.04 1.61 -8.12
N ILE A 153 -6.05 2.30 -7.61
CA ILE A 153 -6.75 1.93 -6.38
C ILE A 153 -8.07 1.24 -6.76
N SER A 154 -8.22 0.00 -6.32
CA SER A 154 -9.41 -0.78 -6.65
C SER A 154 -10.66 -0.27 -5.93
N ARG A 155 -11.77 -0.22 -6.65
CA ARG A 155 -13.03 0.30 -6.11
C ARG A 155 -13.52 -0.52 -4.92
N GLY A 156 -13.78 0.16 -3.79
CA GLY A 156 -14.39 -0.38 -2.58
C GLY A 156 -13.51 -1.33 -1.76
N LYS A 157 -12.46 -1.92 -2.36
CA LYS A 157 -11.45 -2.72 -1.67
C LYS A 157 -10.14 -1.99 -1.44
N HIS A 158 -9.91 -0.91 -2.17
CA HIS A 158 -8.74 -0.03 -2.08
C HIS A 158 -7.38 -0.69 -2.29
N ALA A 159 -7.32 -1.95 -2.70
CA ALA A 159 -6.09 -2.61 -3.07
C ALA A 159 -5.31 -1.80 -4.11
N SER A 160 -4.00 -1.69 -3.89
CA SER A 160 -3.07 -0.88 -4.67
C SER A 160 -2.37 -1.70 -5.75
N PHE A 161 -2.31 -1.14 -6.96
CA PHE A 161 -1.67 -1.81 -8.10
C PHE A 161 -0.76 -0.85 -8.87
N LEU A 162 0.41 -1.33 -9.29
CA LEU A 162 1.36 -0.58 -10.14
C LEU A 162 0.94 -0.52 -11.62
N SER A 163 -0.16 -1.18 -12.00
CA SER A 163 -0.76 -1.06 -13.32
C SER A 163 -2.26 -1.27 -13.30
N ARG A 164 -2.97 -0.57 -14.21
CA ARG A 164 -4.41 -0.78 -14.44
C ARG A 164 -4.76 -2.22 -14.75
N GLN A 165 -3.90 -2.89 -15.52
CA GLN A 165 -4.11 -4.27 -15.94
C GLN A 165 -4.13 -5.16 -14.70
N LEU A 166 -3.11 -5.10 -13.83
CA LEU A 166 -3.10 -5.89 -12.59
C LEU A 166 -4.36 -5.71 -11.74
N CYS A 167 -4.85 -4.48 -11.59
CA CYS A 167 -6.08 -4.24 -10.86
C CYS A 167 -7.30 -4.94 -11.48
N SER A 168 -7.46 -4.86 -12.80
CA SER A 168 -8.56 -5.57 -13.52
C SER A 168 -8.48 -7.09 -13.30
N TRP A 169 -7.28 -7.58 -13.04
CA TRP A 169 -6.98 -8.99 -12.78
C TRP A 169 -6.85 -9.33 -11.28
N GLY A 170 -7.22 -8.42 -10.37
CA GLY A 170 -7.23 -8.64 -8.92
C GLY A 170 -8.22 -9.71 -8.39
N CYS A 171 -8.43 -9.76 -7.08
CA CYS A 171 -9.24 -10.77 -6.42
C CYS A 171 -10.75 -10.48 -6.49
N GLY A 172 -11.44 -11.05 -7.49
CA GLY A 172 -12.90 -11.32 -7.49
C GLY A 172 -13.87 -10.13 -7.31
N GLY A 173 -13.35 -8.92 -7.14
CA GLY A 173 -14.10 -7.69 -6.87
C GLY A 173 -13.31 -6.41 -7.14
N ASP A 174 -12.00 -6.50 -7.38
CA ASP A 174 -11.22 -5.34 -7.81
C ASP A 174 -11.67 -4.83 -9.18
N SER A 175 -11.81 -3.52 -9.27
CA SER A 175 -12.06 -2.81 -10.51
C SER A 175 -11.35 -1.46 -10.45
N CYS A 176 -10.60 -1.15 -11.50
CA CYS A 176 -9.95 0.16 -11.71
C CYS A 176 -10.40 0.76 -13.04
N GLU A 177 -11.71 0.69 -13.29
CA GLU A 177 -12.32 1.33 -14.45
C GLU A 177 -12.59 2.80 -14.17
N ASN A 178 -12.44 3.63 -15.22
CA ASN A 178 -12.74 5.07 -15.15
C ASN A 178 -12.03 5.76 -13.98
N THR A 179 -10.77 5.42 -13.72
CA THR A 179 -10.02 6.03 -12.64
C THR A 179 -9.67 7.48 -12.95
N LEU A 180 -9.74 8.33 -11.93
CA LEU A 180 -9.36 9.73 -11.99
C LEU A 180 -8.18 9.96 -11.03
N PRO A 181 -7.21 10.84 -11.41
CA PRO A 181 -6.16 11.21 -10.49
C PRO A 181 -6.75 11.95 -9.29
N ALA A 182 -6.42 11.49 -8.08
CA ALA A 182 -6.69 12.25 -6.88
C ALA A 182 -5.89 13.55 -6.91
N ALA A 183 -6.52 14.65 -6.48
CA ALA A 183 -5.78 15.90 -6.31
C ALA A 183 -4.66 15.69 -5.26
N PRO A 184 -3.47 16.27 -5.45
CA PRO A 184 -2.45 16.26 -4.42
C PRO A 184 -2.99 16.90 -3.13
N ALA A 185 -3.00 16.12 -2.05
CA ALA A 185 -3.43 16.54 -0.72
C ALA A 185 -2.25 16.74 0.24
N LYS A 186 -2.49 16.75 1.55
CA LYS A 186 -1.41 16.72 2.56
C LYS A 186 -0.68 15.37 2.54
N ILE A 187 0.61 15.38 2.89
CA ILE A 187 1.34 14.18 3.34
C ILE A 187 1.64 14.40 4.83
N VAL A 188 1.36 13.41 5.66
CA VAL A 188 1.64 13.42 7.10
C VAL A 188 2.74 12.41 7.38
N ASN A 189 3.89 12.85 7.90
CA ASN A 189 4.90 11.91 8.42
C ASN A 189 4.34 11.25 9.69
N LEU A 190 4.29 9.92 9.71
CA LEU A 190 3.87 9.12 10.86
C LEU A 190 4.97 9.01 11.91
N GLY A 191 6.21 9.34 11.57
CA GLY A 191 7.40 8.96 12.32
C GLY A 191 7.66 7.46 12.23
N GLU A 192 8.52 6.98 13.11
CA GLU A 192 9.06 5.63 13.07
C GLU A 192 8.35 4.65 14.03
N LYS A 193 8.58 3.35 13.81
CA LYS A 193 8.05 2.31 14.70
C LYS A 193 8.62 2.49 16.12
N GLY A 194 7.75 2.81 17.07
CA GLY A 194 8.13 3.07 18.47
C GLY A 194 8.49 4.54 18.75
N ALA A 195 8.47 5.41 17.74
CA ALA A 195 8.72 6.84 17.83
C ALA A 195 7.78 7.60 16.88
N LEU A 196 6.47 7.42 17.07
CA LEU A 196 5.47 8.08 16.25
C LEU A 196 5.54 9.61 16.36
N ALA A 197 5.24 10.29 15.27
CA ALA A 197 5.06 11.73 15.24
C ALA A 197 3.95 12.18 16.21
N GLU A 198 4.07 13.41 16.71
CA GLU A 198 3.10 13.98 17.64
C GLU A 198 1.68 13.91 17.06
N GLY A 199 0.74 13.38 17.86
CA GLY A 199 -0.67 13.30 17.48
C GLY A 199 -1.06 12.09 16.62
N MET A 200 -0.14 11.14 16.40
CA MET A 200 -0.40 9.90 15.65
C MET A 200 -0.72 8.70 16.55
N GLU A 201 -1.23 8.90 17.77
CA GLU A 201 -1.42 7.83 18.77
C GLU A 201 -2.36 6.71 18.29
N TRP A 202 -3.29 7.02 17.39
CA TRP A 202 -4.21 6.05 16.80
C TRP A 202 -3.55 5.03 15.85
N VAL A 203 -2.30 5.26 15.41
CA VAL A 203 -1.55 4.29 14.57
C VAL A 203 -1.32 2.98 15.34
N GLU A 204 -1.16 3.07 16.65
CA GLU A 204 -0.93 1.92 17.55
C GLU A 204 -2.25 1.37 18.14
N ALA A 205 -3.40 1.87 17.71
CA ALA A 205 -4.70 1.37 18.15
C ALA A 205 -4.88 -0.08 17.68
N GLY A 206 -5.18 -0.99 18.61
CA GLY A 206 -5.41 -2.41 18.29
C GLY A 206 -6.66 -2.66 17.43
N SER A 207 -7.48 -1.64 17.21
CA SER A 207 -8.68 -1.68 16.37
C SER A 207 -8.39 -1.56 14.86
N TRP A 208 -7.16 -1.24 14.45
CA TRP A 208 -6.82 -0.96 13.06
C TRP A 208 -5.48 -1.61 12.63
N PRO A 209 -5.40 -2.35 11.50
CA PRO A 209 -4.21 -3.12 11.13
C PRO A 209 -3.05 -2.28 10.57
N LEU A 210 -3.06 -0.95 10.75
CA LEU A 210 -1.99 -0.09 10.25
C LEU A 210 -0.64 -0.43 10.89
N ARG A 211 -0.62 -0.75 12.18
CA ARG A 211 0.61 -1.12 12.91
C ARG A 211 1.35 -2.29 12.26
N ASP A 212 0.62 -3.30 11.80
CA ASP A 212 1.20 -4.50 11.20
C ASP A 212 1.83 -4.20 9.83
N LYS A 213 1.38 -3.11 9.17
CA LYS A 213 1.89 -2.61 7.89
C LYS A 213 3.10 -1.67 8.03
N LEU A 214 3.62 -1.44 9.24
CA LEU A 214 4.84 -0.65 9.47
C LEU A 214 6.15 -1.46 9.23
N GLY A 215 6.07 -2.72 8.82
CA GLY A 215 7.24 -3.51 8.42
C GLY A 215 7.70 -3.18 7.00
N SER A 216 8.98 -3.47 6.70
CA SER A 216 9.52 -3.35 5.34
C SER A 216 8.71 -4.17 4.34
N ALA A 217 8.41 -3.56 3.19
CA ALA A 217 7.79 -4.22 2.05
C ALA A 217 8.80 -4.98 1.17
N PHE A 218 10.10 -4.66 1.27
CA PHE A 218 11.15 -5.23 0.42
C PHE A 218 11.97 -6.29 1.15
N THR A 219 11.58 -7.56 1.01
CA THR A 219 12.41 -8.68 1.47
C THR A 219 13.55 -8.99 0.49
N GLU A 220 14.60 -9.66 0.97
CA GLU A 220 15.71 -10.13 0.13
C GLU A 220 15.21 -10.99 -1.04
N GLU A 221 14.18 -11.80 -0.86
CA GLU A 221 13.62 -12.64 -1.91
C GLU A 221 12.91 -11.83 -3.00
N ILE A 222 12.12 -10.81 -2.62
CA ILE A 222 11.46 -9.90 -3.56
C ILE A 222 12.52 -9.15 -4.36
N LEU A 223 13.54 -8.65 -3.66
CA LEU A 223 14.66 -7.93 -4.22
C LEU A 223 15.47 -8.79 -5.20
N ALA A 224 15.84 -10.00 -4.83
CA ALA A 224 16.53 -10.93 -5.72
C ALA A 224 15.69 -11.29 -6.96
N ARG A 225 14.36 -11.33 -6.82
CA ARG A 225 13.46 -11.55 -7.96
C ARG A 225 13.44 -10.34 -8.89
N LEU A 226 13.29 -9.13 -8.35
CA LEU A 226 13.35 -7.89 -9.12
C LEU A 226 14.70 -7.71 -9.83
N ASP A 227 15.78 -8.16 -9.21
CA ASP A 227 17.13 -8.08 -9.78
C ASP A 227 17.32 -9.01 -10.98
N ARG A 228 16.89 -10.27 -10.87
CA ARG A 228 17.02 -11.26 -11.97
C ARG A 228 16.14 -10.94 -13.17
N GLU A 229 15.00 -10.31 -12.93
CA GLU A 229 14.03 -9.96 -13.95
C GLU A 229 14.44 -8.66 -14.66
N GLU A 230 15.51 -8.72 -15.46
CA GLU A 230 15.95 -7.57 -16.27
C GLU A 230 14.92 -7.19 -17.35
N GLY A 231 14.05 -8.12 -17.73
CA GLY A 231 13.00 -7.93 -18.74
C GLY A 231 11.54 -8.04 -18.24
N SER A 232 11.28 -8.63 -17.06
CA SER A 232 9.91 -8.72 -16.52
C SER A 232 9.48 -7.43 -15.83
N ARG A 233 8.22 -7.09 -16.08
CA ARG A 233 7.65 -5.75 -15.87
C ARG A 233 7.21 -5.51 -14.42
N ILE A 234 6.66 -6.53 -13.78
CA ILE A 234 6.12 -6.49 -12.42
C ILE A 234 6.22 -7.89 -11.84
N VAL A 235 6.58 -8.07 -10.57
CA VAL A 235 6.64 -9.36 -9.86
C VAL A 235 5.61 -9.40 -8.73
N GLY A 236 5.10 -10.58 -8.36
CA GLY A 236 4.24 -10.72 -7.19
C GLY A 236 5.01 -11.11 -5.93
N ARG A 237 4.44 -10.84 -4.74
CA ARG A 237 5.01 -11.24 -3.42
C ARG A 237 5.47 -12.70 -3.39
N ASP A 238 4.53 -13.61 -3.64
CA ASP A 238 4.75 -15.05 -3.45
C ASP A 238 5.48 -15.73 -4.63
N GLY A 239 5.89 -14.97 -5.63
CA GLY A 239 6.58 -15.49 -6.82
C GLY A 239 5.70 -16.28 -7.77
N ALA A 240 4.42 -16.46 -7.44
CA ALA A 240 3.44 -16.89 -8.41
C ALA A 240 3.44 -15.89 -9.57
N MET A 241 3.76 -16.36 -10.77
CA MET A 241 3.53 -15.58 -11.98
C MET A 241 2.05 -15.21 -12.01
N TYR A 242 1.75 -13.92 -12.05
CA TYR A 242 0.39 -13.50 -12.35
C TYR A 242 0.05 -14.03 -13.76
N PRO A 243 -1.14 -14.60 -13.99
CA PRO A 243 -1.56 -15.02 -15.34
C PRO A 243 -1.34 -13.94 -16.41
N ILE A 244 -1.37 -12.67 -16.00
CA ILE A 244 -1.09 -11.50 -16.83
C ILE A 244 0.35 -11.46 -17.36
N GLN A 245 1.37 -11.89 -16.61
CA GLN A 245 2.74 -11.91 -17.10
C GLN A 245 2.85 -12.87 -18.29
N ALA A 246 2.22 -14.05 -18.18
CA ALA A 246 2.14 -15.02 -19.27
C ALA A 246 1.33 -14.48 -20.50
N ILE A 247 0.29 -13.67 -20.27
CA ILE A 247 -0.55 -13.09 -21.34
C ILE A 247 0.09 -11.85 -21.99
N ALA A 248 0.76 -10.99 -21.23
CA ALA A 248 1.54 -9.87 -21.75
C ALA A 248 2.73 -10.36 -22.60
N LEU A 249 3.23 -11.57 -22.32
CA LEU A 249 4.19 -12.31 -23.14
C LEU A 249 3.55 -12.97 -24.39
N ALA A 250 2.22 -13.16 -24.44
CA ALA A 250 1.55 -13.99 -25.45
C ALA A 250 0.62 -13.26 -26.47
N GLY A 251 0.30 -11.98 -26.30
CA GLY A 251 -0.38 -11.18 -27.34
C GLY A 251 -1.93 -11.18 -27.31
N GLY A 252 -2.49 -10.14 -27.94
CA GLY A 252 -3.80 -9.54 -27.66
C GLY A 252 -5.10 -10.31 -27.97
N GLU A 253 -5.07 -11.52 -28.55
CA GLU A 253 -6.31 -12.25 -28.88
C GLU A 253 -6.78 -13.24 -27.80
N ALA A 254 -5.93 -13.57 -26.81
CA ALA A 254 -6.32 -14.42 -25.66
C ALA A 254 -7.07 -13.66 -24.55
N ALA A 255 -7.14 -12.33 -24.62
CA ALA A 255 -7.66 -11.47 -23.55
C ALA A 255 -9.18 -11.59 -23.36
N ASP A 256 -9.95 -11.75 -24.44
CA ASP A 256 -11.41 -11.75 -24.39
C ASP A 256 -12.01 -13.07 -23.89
N GLY A 257 -11.39 -14.22 -24.22
CA GLY A 257 -11.83 -15.54 -23.76
C GLY A 257 -11.60 -15.78 -22.25
N LEU A 258 -10.58 -15.14 -21.67
CA LEU A 258 -10.23 -15.27 -20.25
C LEU A 258 -11.03 -14.33 -19.34
N GLY A 259 -11.53 -13.20 -19.87
CA GLY A 259 -12.40 -12.28 -19.13
C GLY A 259 -13.67 -12.97 -18.60
N THR A 260 -14.30 -13.79 -19.43
CA THR A 260 -15.49 -14.58 -19.07
C THR A 260 -15.16 -15.66 -18.04
N GLY A 261 -14.06 -16.40 -18.24
CA GLY A 261 -13.63 -17.44 -17.29
C GLY A 261 -13.33 -16.89 -15.89
N LYS A 262 -12.68 -15.72 -15.80
CA LYS A 262 -12.37 -15.08 -14.53
C LYS A 262 -13.61 -14.55 -13.81
N GLN A 263 -14.58 -13.97 -14.53
CA GLN A 263 -15.85 -13.56 -13.91
C GLN A 263 -16.51 -14.76 -13.23
N HIS A 264 -16.51 -15.92 -13.88
CA HIS A 264 -17.04 -17.15 -13.29
C HIS A 264 -16.22 -17.68 -12.12
N THR A 265 -14.87 -17.68 -12.20
CA THR A 265 -14.02 -18.13 -11.07
C THR A 265 -14.11 -17.19 -9.87
N GLY A 266 -14.13 -15.87 -10.07
CA GLY A 266 -14.29 -14.89 -9.01
C GLY A 266 -15.67 -14.97 -8.34
N GLN A 267 -16.73 -15.16 -9.12
CA GLN A 267 -18.06 -15.44 -8.60
C GLN A 267 -18.11 -16.77 -7.84
N ALA A 268 -17.44 -17.82 -8.33
CA ALA A 268 -17.38 -19.12 -7.68
C ALA A 268 -16.62 -19.06 -6.35
N LEU A 269 -15.48 -18.38 -6.29
CA LEU A 269 -14.71 -18.13 -5.07
C LEU A 269 -15.53 -17.33 -4.06
N GLY A 270 -16.15 -16.22 -4.48
CA GLY A 270 -17.03 -15.42 -3.63
C GLY A 270 -18.17 -16.25 -3.03
N THR A 271 -18.82 -17.05 -3.87
CA THR A 271 -19.89 -17.98 -3.47
C THR A 271 -19.38 -19.03 -2.49
N ALA A 272 -18.22 -19.63 -2.75
CA ALA A 272 -17.61 -20.61 -1.86
C ALA A 272 -17.32 -20.00 -0.49
N THR A 273 -16.76 -18.79 -0.42
CA THR A 273 -16.48 -18.13 0.85
C THR A 273 -17.77 -17.76 1.60
N GLU A 274 -18.84 -17.37 0.92
CA GLU A 274 -20.16 -17.12 1.51
C GLU A 274 -20.80 -18.40 2.08
N LYS A 275 -20.69 -19.51 1.35
CA LYS A 275 -21.20 -20.82 1.80
C LYS A 275 -20.42 -21.30 3.03
N THR A 276 -19.10 -21.18 3.04
CA THR A 276 -18.27 -21.51 4.21
C THR A 276 -18.63 -20.65 5.42
N GLY A 277 -18.76 -19.34 5.26
CA GLY A 277 -19.16 -18.44 6.35
C GLY A 277 -20.57 -18.73 6.87
N SER A 278 -21.50 -19.09 6.00
CA SER A 278 -22.87 -19.48 6.37
C SER A 278 -22.91 -20.82 7.12
N ALA A 279 -22.08 -21.78 6.69
CA ALA A 279 -21.94 -23.07 7.35
C ALA A 279 -21.37 -22.92 8.76
N LEU A 280 -20.30 -22.12 8.93
CA LEU A 280 -19.71 -21.81 10.24
C LEU A 280 -20.73 -21.15 11.18
N ARG A 281 -21.51 -20.19 10.68
CA ARG A 281 -22.57 -19.53 11.48
C ARG A 281 -23.67 -20.50 11.89
N LYS A 282 -24.06 -21.41 11.00
CA LYS A 282 -25.07 -22.45 11.29
C LYS A 282 -24.55 -23.42 12.35
N ALA A 283 -23.30 -23.89 12.22
CA ALA A 283 -22.64 -24.73 13.21
C ALA A 283 -22.58 -24.02 14.58
N GLY A 284 -22.16 -22.76 14.63
CA GLY A 284 -22.13 -21.97 15.87
C GLY A 284 -23.51 -21.82 16.53
N ARG A 285 -24.57 -21.61 15.74
CA ARG A 285 -25.96 -21.57 16.27
C ARG A 285 -26.41 -22.93 16.80
N SER A 286 -26.08 -24.03 16.11
CA SER A 286 -26.43 -25.38 16.57
C SER A 286 -25.72 -25.74 17.88
N VAL A 287 -24.44 -25.41 18.02
CA VAL A 287 -23.69 -25.60 19.28
C VAL A 287 -24.30 -24.75 20.40
N ARG A 288 -24.63 -23.48 20.14
CA ARG A 288 -25.28 -22.61 21.12
C ARG A 288 -26.67 -23.13 21.53
N GLY A 289 -27.47 -23.64 20.59
CA GLY A 289 -28.77 -24.25 20.88
C GLY A 289 -28.64 -25.50 21.76
N PHE A 290 -27.66 -26.35 21.46
CA PHE A 290 -27.34 -27.52 22.28
C PHE A 290 -26.94 -27.14 23.70
N LEU A 291 -26.06 -26.14 23.86
CA LEU A 291 -25.58 -25.68 25.16
C LEU A 291 -26.62 -24.90 25.99
N SER A 292 -27.61 -24.29 25.35
CA SER A 292 -28.65 -23.50 26.03
C SER A 292 -29.94 -24.28 26.32
N GLY A 293 -30.01 -25.56 25.96
CA GLY A 293 -31.16 -26.43 26.24
C GLY A 293 -32.47 -26.04 25.55
N LYS A 294 -32.45 -25.07 24.63
CA LYS A 294 -33.61 -24.70 23.82
C LYS A 294 -33.66 -25.60 22.59
N LYS A 295 -34.53 -26.61 22.64
CA LYS A 295 -35.04 -27.32 21.45
C LYS A 295 -36.12 -26.48 20.79
#